data_AF-A0A2V5QML4-F1
#
_entry.id   AF-A0A2V5QML4-F1
#
_cell.length_a   1.000
_cell.length_b   1.000
_cell.length_c   1.000
_cell.angle_alpha   90.00
_cell.angle_beta   90.00
_cell.angle_gamma   90.00
#
_symmetry.space_group_name_H-M   'P 1'
#
loop_
_entity.id
_entity.type
_entity.pdbx_description
1 polymer ?
#
loop_
_entity_poly.entity_id
_entity_poly.type
_entity_poly.pdbx_seq_one_letter_code
_entity_poly.pdbx_strand_id
1 'polypeptide(L)'
;MEHEKIIFFRNFFFRAFIIGVLFAIFYFIVTYALWDTWAAWAAHVFKVDEKALGRLVLMFFVNLRVVLVFFFLVPALAFHWMARKK
;
A
#
# COMPACT_ATOMS: atom_id res chain seq x y z
N MET A 1 -8.58 29.64 8.94
CA MET A 1 -9.52 28.61 8.46
C MET A 1 -9.04 27.76 7.27
N GLU A 2 -8.36 28.29 6.25
CA GLU A 2 -7.86 27.43 5.13
C GLU A 2 -6.52 26.73 5.41
N HIS A 3 -5.62 27.36 6.15
CA HIS A 3 -4.29 26.80 6.44
C HIS A 3 -4.35 25.57 7.37
N GLU A 4 -5.17 25.64 8.42
CA GLU A 4 -5.43 24.51 9.32
C GLU A 4 -6.00 23.30 8.58
N LYS A 5 -6.85 23.51 7.58
CA LYS A 5 -7.37 22.43 6.71
C LYS A 5 -6.25 21.79 5.91
N ILE A 6 -5.35 22.58 5.32
CA ILE A 6 -4.18 22.07 4.58
C ILE A 6 -3.27 21.23 5.50
N ILE A 7 -3.01 21.70 6.73
CA ILE A 7 -2.23 20.94 7.72
C ILE A 7 -2.92 19.63 8.09
N PHE A 8 -4.24 19.66 8.31
CA PHE A 8 -5.04 18.49 8.62
C PHE A 8 -4.93 17.43 7.51
N PHE A 9 -5.19 17.82 6.25
CA PHE A 9 -5.10 16.90 5.13
C PHE A 9 -3.69 16.35 4.96
N ARG A 10 -2.65 17.18 5.03
CA ARG A 10 -1.25 16.73 5.00
C ARG A 10 -1.00 15.62 6.03
N ASN A 11 -1.37 15.85 7.29
CA ASN A 11 -1.15 14.89 8.36
C ASN A 11 -1.98 13.62 8.17
N PHE A 12 -3.22 13.74 7.70
CA PHE A 12 -4.08 12.61 7.39
C PHE A 12 -3.47 11.71 6.31
N PHE A 13 -3.13 12.28 5.14
CA PHE A 13 -2.53 11.54 4.03
C PHE A 13 -1.18 10.92 4.41
N PHE A 14 -0.36 11.65 5.17
CA PHE A 14 0.93 11.12 5.61
C PHE A 14 0.79 9.97 6.62
N ARG A 15 -0.12 10.08 7.60
CA ARG A 15 -0.40 8.98 8.54
C ARG A 15 -0.97 7.76 7.81
N ALA A 16 -1.90 7.98 6.88
CA ALA A 16 -2.46 6.91 6.05
C ALA A 16 -1.37 6.21 5.21
N PHE A 17 -0.43 6.97 4.63
CA PHE A 17 0.73 6.42 3.94
C PHE A 17 1.58 5.53 4.85
N ILE A 18 1.93 6.00 6.07
CA ILE A 18 2.74 5.21 7.02
C ILE A 18 2.03 3.91 7.38
N ILE A 19 0.74 3.97 7.74
CA ILE A 19 -0.06 2.78 8.06
C ILE A 19 -0.07 1.82 6.88
N GLY A 20 -0.29 2.34 5.66
CA GLY A 20 -0.28 1.54 4.46
C GLY A 20 1.07 0.87 4.16
N VAL A 21 2.20 1.55 4.44
CA VAL A 21 3.54 0.95 4.34
C VAL A 21 3.73 -0.17 5.36
N LEU A 22 3.27 0.01 6.61
CA LEU A 22 3.32 -1.04 7.62
C LEU A 22 2.55 -2.29 7.18
N PHE A 23 1.34 -2.12 6.63
CA PHE A 23 0.60 -3.23 6.04
C PHE A 23 1.31 -3.85 4.84
N ALA A 24 1.90 -3.05 3.94
CA ALA A 24 2.66 -3.57 2.81
C ALA A 24 3.83 -4.45 3.25
N ILE A 25 4.58 -4.02 4.26
CA ILE A 25 5.68 -4.79 4.85
C ILE A 25 5.14 -6.06 5.50
N PHE A 26 4.07 -5.97 6.30
CA PHE A 26 3.43 -7.13 6.91
C PHE A 26 3.02 -8.17 5.85
N TYR A 27 2.30 -7.75 4.81
CA TYR A 27 1.89 -8.63 3.72
C TYR A 27 3.09 -9.23 2.99
N PHE A 28 4.14 -8.46 2.76
CA PHE A 28 5.37 -8.96 2.14
C PHE A 28 6.01 -10.08 2.98
N ILE A 29 6.17 -9.85 4.28
CA ILE A 29 6.74 -10.83 5.21
C ILE A 29 5.88 -12.09 5.25
N VAL A 30 4.56 -11.95 5.42
CA VAL A 30 3.62 -13.08 5.45
C VAL A 30 3.65 -13.86 4.15
N THR A 31 3.64 -13.16 3.01
CA THR A 31 3.70 -13.77 1.67
C THR A 31 4.97 -14.59 1.53
N TYR A 32 6.13 -14.02 1.88
CA TYR A 32 7.43 -14.66 1.73
C TYR A 32 7.62 -15.82 2.72
N ALA A 33 7.35 -15.60 4.00
CA ALA A 33 7.61 -16.57 5.06
C ALA A 33 6.65 -17.76 5.04
N LEU A 34 5.43 -17.57 4.52
CA LEU A 34 4.39 -18.60 4.51
C LEU A 34 4.05 -19.11 3.10
N TRP A 35 4.80 -18.71 2.06
CA TRP A 35 4.52 -19.02 0.66
C TRP A 35 4.15 -20.49 0.45
N ASP A 36 5.04 -21.40 0.85
CA ASP A 36 4.88 -22.84 0.64
C ASP A 36 3.59 -23.40 1.27
N THR A 37 3.16 -22.81 2.38
CA THR A 37 1.94 -23.24 3.09
C THR A 37 0.68 -22.69 2.44
N TRP A 38 0.59 -21.36 2.27
CA TRP A 38 -0.65 -20.75 1.82
C TRP A 38 -0.83 -20.87 0.30
N ALA A 39 0.25 -20.88 -0.48
CA ALA A 39 0.18 -21.06 -1.94
C ALA A 39 -0.30 -22.47 -2.29
N ALA A 40 0.16 -23.50 -1.58
CA ALA A 40 -0.33 -24.88 -1.75
C ALA A 40 -1.84 -24.99 -1.42
N TRP A 41 -2.27 -24.35 -0.32
CA TRP A 41 -3.69 -24.31 0.05
C TRP A 41 -4.53 -23.57 -1.00
N ALA A 42 -4.07 -22.40 -1.46
CA ALA A 42 -4.75 -21.61 -2.48
C ALA A 42 -4.82 -22.35 -3.82
N ALA A 43 -3.73 -22.99 -4.25
CA ALA A 43 -3.69 -23.81 -5.46
C ALA A 43 -4.69 -24.98 -5.37
N HIS A 44 -4.78 -25.64 -4.21
CA HIS A 44 -5.71 -26.74 -4.00
C HIS A 44 -7.18 -26.28 -4.00
N VAL A 45 -7.50 -25.19 -3.29
CA VAL A 45 -8.88 -24.69 -3.15
C VAL A 45 -9.39 -24.06 -4.45
N PHE A 46 -8.57 -23.21 -5.07
CA PHE A 46 -8.98 -22.45 -6.26
C PHE A 46 -8.59 -23.13 -7.58
N LYS A 47 -7.92 -24.29 -7.52
CA LYS A 47 -7.46 -25.06 -8.70
C LYS A 47 -6.63 -24.22 -9.67
N VAL A 48 -5.78 -23.35 -9.13
CA VAL A 48 -4.89 -22.46 -9.90
C VAL A 48 -3.47 -22.99 -9.85
N ASP A 49 -2.71 -22.73 -10.91
CA ASP A 49 -1.28 -23.02 -10.91
C ASP A 49 -0.51 -21.99 -10.06
N GLU A 50 0.68 -22.41 -9.59
CA GLU A 50 1.52 -21.57 -8.74
C GLU A 50 2.02 -20.31 -9.47
N LYS A 51 2.22 -20.38 -10.79
CA LYS A 51 2.68 -19.22 -11.58
C LYS A 51 1.62 -18.13 -11.68
N ALA A 52 0.35 -18.50 -11.86
CA ALA A 52 -0.77 -17.56 -11.85
C ALA A 52 -0.94 -16.92 -10.47
N LEU A 53 -0.82 -17.71 -9.41
CA LEU A 53 -0.81 -17.23 -8.03
C LEU A 53 0.33 -16.21 -7.79
N GLY A 54 1.55 -16.53 -8.22
CA GLY A 54 2.69 -15.60 -8.15
C GLY A 54 2.44 -14.31 -8.92
N ARG A 55 1.89 -14.39 -10.14
CA ARG A 55 1.53 -13.20 -10.93
C ARG A 55 0.48 -12.34 -10.22
N LEU A 56 -0.54 -12.95 -9.61
CA LEU A 56 -1.58 -12.24 -8.86
C LEU A 56 -1.00 -11.50 -7.65
N VAL A 57 -0.12 -12.15 -6.89
CA VAL A 57 0.56 -11.54 -5.74
C VAL A 57 1.44 -10.37 -6.16
N LEU A 58 2.21 -10.52 -7.25
CA LEU A 58 3.01 -9.43 -7.78
C LEU A 58 2.14 -8.25 -8.24
N MET A 59 1.02 -8.53 -8.93
CA MET A 59 0.05 -7.49 -9.29
C MET A 59 -0.54 -6.78 -8.07
N PHE A 60 -0.84 -7.52 -6.99
CA PHE A 60 -1.28 -6.93 -5.73
C PHE A 60 -0.25 -5.93 -5.20
N PHE A 61 1.03 -6.28 -5.14
CA PHE A 61 2.07 -5.35 -4.67
C PHE A 61 2.28 -4.15 -5.60
N VAL A 62 2.15 -4.34 -6.91
CA VAL A 62 2.17 -3.22 -7.88
C VAL A 62 1.01 -2.26 -7.63
N ASN A 63 -0.21 -2.77 -7.48
CA ASN A 63 -1.38 -1.96 -7.19
C ASN A 63 -1.28 -1.28 -5.83
N LEU A 64 -0.78 -1.98 -4.81
CA LEU A 64 -0.55 -1.44 -3.49
C LEU A 64 0.44 -0.27 -3.54
N ARG A 65 1.55 -0.41 -4.28
CA ARG A 65 2.49 0.70 -4.52
C ARG A 65 1.79 1.89 -5.17
N VAL A 66 0.96 1.67 -6.19
CA VAL A 66 0.25 2.77 -6.87
C VAL A 66 -0.64 3.53 -5.88
N VAL A 67 -1.41 2.80 -5.07
CA VAL A 67 -2.28 3.39 -4.05
C VAL A 67 -1.47 4.16 -3.01
N LEU A 68 -0.42 3.56 -2.43
CA LEU A 68 0.40 4.21 -1.41
C LEU A 68 1.09 5.47 -1.94
N VAL A 69 1.70 5.38 -3.12
CA VAL A 69 2.48 6.50 -3.67
C VAL A 69 1.56 7.58 -4.23
N PHE A 70 0.68 7.24 -5.16
CA PHE A 70 -0.08 8.25 -5.89
C PHE A 70 -1.30 8.76 -5.14
N PHE A 71 -1.96 7.94 -4.31
CA PHE A 71 -3.19 8.36 -3.62
C PHE A 71 -2.93 8.87 -2.20
N PHE A 72 -1.79 8.53 -1.58
CA PHE A 72 -1.46 9.01 -0.23
C PHE A 72 -0.21 9.90 -0.21
N LEU A 73 0.94 9.41 -0.67
CA LEU A 73 2.20 10.17 -0.56
C LEU A 73 2.20 11.44 -1.42
N VAL A 74 1.82 11.35 -2.69
CA VAL A 74 1.80 12.51 -3.59
C VAL A 74 0.87 13.61 -3.07
N PRO A 75 -0.38 13.34 -2.65
CA PRO A 75 -1.23 14.34 -2.00
C PRO A 75 -0.62 14.90 -0.72
N ALA A 76 -0.03 14.06 0.15
CA ALA A 76 0.64 14.53 1.36
C ALA A 76 1.75 15.54 1.06
N LEU A 77 2.57 15.27 0.03
CA LEU A 77 3.64 16.17 -0.42
C LEU A 77 3.08 17.46 -1.04
N ALA A 78 2.03 17.38 -1.83
CA ALA A 78 1.36 18.55 -2.41
C ALA A 78 0.82 19.47 -1.30
N PHE A 79 0.11 18.91 -0.30
CA PHE A 79 -0.37 19.68 0.85
C PHE A 79 0.79 20.23 1.69
N HIS A 80 1.89 19.49 1.86
CA HIS A 80 3.08 19.99 2.53
C HIS A 80 3.68 21.22 1.82
N TRP A 81 3.79 21.17 0.49
CA TRP A 81 4.29 22.28 -0.31
C TRP A 81 3.37 23.50 -0.23
N MET A 82 2.05 23.30 -0.34
CA MET A 82 1.08 24.39 -0.23
C MET A 82 1.10 25.07 1.15
N ALA A 83 1.33 24.30 2.22
CA ALA A 83 1.45 24.84 3.57
C ALA A 83 2.69 25.74 3.77
N ARG A 84 3.79 25.49 3.03
CA ARG A 84 5.05 26.28 3.09
C ARG A 84 4.98 27.62 2.36
N LYS A 85 4.07 27.79 1.40
CA LYS A 85 3.96 29.01 0.58
C LYS A 85 3.19 30.15 1.26
N LYS A 86 2.76 29.98 2.51
CA LYS A 86 2.15 31.01 3.36
C LYS A 86 3.09 31.36 4.50
#